data_AF-A0A3M2C4I8-F1
#
_entry.id   AF-A0A3M2C4I8-F1
#
_cell.length_a   1.000
_cell.length_b   1.000
_cell.length_c   1.000
_cell.angle_alpha   90.00
_cell.angle_beta   90.00
_cell.angle_gamma   90.00
#
_symmetry.space_group_name_H-M   'P 1'
#
loop_
_entity.id
_entity.type
_entity.pdbx_description
1 polymer ?
#
loop_
_entity_poly.entity_id
_entity_poly.type
_entity_poly.pdbx_seq_one_letter_code
_entity_poly.pdbx_strand_id
1 'polypeptide(L)' 'MWDTRSVQINVRLPRDLAEEAEEVQRTDPEFLSRIVLYGLTRRSVYRHLRDRVESGEGADEAESLHSMGSQIVL' A
#
# COMPACT_ATOMS: atom_id res chain seq x y z
N MET A 1 -4.53 18.97 6.59
CA MET A 1 -5.82 18.31 6.33
C MET A 1 -5.57 17.39 5.14
N TRP A 2 -5.55 16.07 5.31
CA TRP A 2 -5.31 15.17 4.18
C TRP A 2 -6.54 15.19 3.27
N ASP A 3 -6.37 15.65 2.03
CA ASP A 3 -7.41 15.62 1.01
C ASP A 3 -7.84 14.17 0.74
N THR A 4 -9.14 13.90 0.90
CA THR A 4 -9.74 12.60 0.57
C THR A 4 -10.67 12.75 -0.63
N ARG A 5 -10.73 11.72 -1.47
CA ARG A 5 -11.59 11.70 -2.67
C ARG A 5 -12.32 10.36 -2.76
N SER A 6 -13.63 10.42 -2.95
CA SER A 6 -14.44 9.25 -3.27
C SER A 6 -14.17 8.78 -4.70
N VAL A 7 -14.06 7.47 -4.87
CA VAL A 7 -13.83 6.81 -6.16
C VAL A 7 -14.81 5.66 -6.35
N GLN A 8 -15.19 5.38 -7.59
CA GLN A 8 -15.93 4.18 -7.97
C GLN A 8 -14.96 3.17 -8.58
N ILE A 9 -15.07 1.90 -8.19
CA ILE A 9 -14.23 0.82 -8.66
C ILE A 9 -15.14 -0.24 -9.27
N ASN A 10 -14.89 -0.59 -10.53
CA ASN A 10 -15.55 -1.73 -11.19
C ASN A 10 -14.58 -2.90 -11.24
N VAL A 11 -15.01 -4.07 -10.76
CA VAL A 11 -14.22 -5.30 -10.77
C VAL A 11 -14.98 -6.42 -11.45
N ARG A 12 -14.25 -7.36 -12.05
CA ARG A 12 -14.79 -8.63 -12.52
C ARG A 12 -14.32 -9.72 -11.58
N LEU A 13 -15.26 -10.41 -10.95
CA LEU A 13 -14.98 -11.49 -10.02
C LEU A 13 -15.53 -12.81 -10.59
N PRO A 14 -14.93 -13.96 -10.22
CA PRO A 14 -15.58 -15.26 -10.32
C PRO A 14 -16.97 -15.25 -9.67
N ARG A 15 -17.88 -16.09 -10.17
CA ARG A 15 -19.32 -16.03 -9.82
C ARG A 15 -19.58 -16.21 -8.34
N ASP A 16 -18.93 -17.20 -7.73
CA ASP A 16 -18.97 -17.50 -6.30
C ASP A 16 -18.53 -16.31 -5.45
N LEU A 17 -17.42 -15.67 -5.81
CA LEU A 17 -16.94 -14.48 -5.10
C LEU A 17 -17.83 -13.25 -5.33
N ALA A 18 -18.44 -13.13 -6.50
CA ALA A 18 -19.39 -12.06 -6.77
C ALA A 18 -20.67 -12.21 -5.91
N GLU A 19 -21.19 -13.43 -5.79
CA GLU A 19 -22.35 -13.73 -4.93
C GLU A 19 -22.08 -13.41 -3.46
N GLU A 20 -20.91 -13.81 -2.95
CA GLU A 20 -20.51 -13.50 -1.58
C GLU A 20 -20.34 -11.98 -1.38
N ALA A 21 -19.72 -11.29 -2.33
CA ALA A 21 -19.56 -9.84 -2.27
C ALA A 21 -20.92 -9.11 -2.29
N GLU A 22 -21.89 -9.56 -3.10
CA GLU A 22 -23.24 -9.00 -3.13
C GLU A 22 -24.00 -9.23 -1.81
N GLU A 23 -23.87 -10.41 -1.21
CA GLU A 23 -24.48 -10.70 0.09
C GLU A 23 -23.88 -9.83 1.21
N VAL A 24 -22.56 -9.70 1.23
CA VAL A 24 -21.86 -8.84 2.18
C VAL A 24 -22.23 -7.37 1.93
N GLN A 25 -22.35 -6.93 0.68
CA GLN A 25 -22.76 -5.55 0.39
C GLN A 25 -24.15 -5.22 0.94
N ARG A 26 -25.06 -6.21 0.94
CA ARG A 26 -26.42 -6.06 1.47
C ARG A 26 -26.48 -6.10 2.99
N THR A 27 -25.59 -6.88 3.63
CA THR A 27 -25.64 -7.17 5.07
C THR A 27 -24.65 -6.34 5.90
N ASP A 28 -23.46 -6.07 5.38
CA ASP A 28 -22.38 -5.25 5.98
C ASP A 28 -21.56 -4.50 4.90
N PRO A 29 -22.07 -3.38 4.36
CA PRO A 29 -21.38 -2.59 3.33
C PRO A 29 -20.08 -1.91 3.83
N GLU A 30 -19.98 -1.69 5.14
CA GLU A 30 -18.81 -1.05 5.77
C GLU A 30 -17.62 -2.00 5.81
N PHE A 31 -17.87 -3.31 5.89
CA PHE A 31 -16.85 -4.34 5.79
C PHE A 31 -16.17 -4.36 4.41
N LEU A 32 -16.93 -4.31 3.32
CA LEU A 32 -16.35 -4.21 1.97
C LEU A 32 -15.47 -2.97 1.81
N SER A 33 -15.92 -1.83 2.33
CA SER A 33 -15.15 -0.59 2.32
C SER A 33 -13.82 -0.74 3.07
N ARG A 34 -13.83 -1.42 4.23
CA ARG A 34 -12.62 -1.72 5.01
C ARG A 34 -11.67 -2.67 4.26
N ILE A 35 -12.19 -3.72 3.64
CA ILE A 35 -11.38 -4.66 2.85
C ILE A 35 -10.73 -3.95 1.66
N VAL A 36 -11.49 -3.15 0.91
CA VAL A 36 -10.98 -2.42 -0.25
C VAL A 36 -9.89 -1.44 0.19
N LEU A 37 -10.14 -0.65 1.24
CA LEU A 37 -9.13 0.27 1.79
C LEU A 37 -7.87 -0.47 2.22
N TYR A 38 -8.00 -1.59 2.94
CA TYR A 38 -6.88 -2.41 3.38
C TYR A 38 -6.09 -2.94 2.19
N GLY A 39 -6.77 -3.52 1.19
CA GLY A 39 -6.13 -4.09 0.00
C GLY A 39 -5.38 -3.03 -0.82
N LEU A 40 -5.97 -1.86 -1.03
CA LEU A 40 -5.35 -0.75 -1.75
C LEU A 40 -4.14 -0.19 -1.00
N THR A 41 -4.29 0.02 0.31
CA THR A 41 -3.19 0.52 1.16
C THR A 41 -2.03 -0.47 1.19
N ARG A 42 -2.33 -1.76 1.40
CA ARG A 42 -1.33 -2.82 1.40
C ARG A 42 -0.58 -2.86 0.07
N ARG A 43 -1.28 -2.82 -1.07
CA ARG A 43 -0.63 -2.79 -2.39
C ARG A 43 0.26 -1.56 -2.55
N SER A 44 -0.19 -0.39 -2.10
CA SER A 44 0.58 0.85 -2.21
C SER A 44 1.87 0.80 -1.39
N VAL A 45 1.80 0.35 -0.13
CA VAL A 45 2.96 0.21 0.75
C VAL A 45 3.94 -0.81 0.20
N TYR A 46 3.48 -2.00 -0.20
CA TYR A 46 4.37 -3.04 -0.73
C TYR A 46 5.04 -2.60 -2.03
N ARG A 47 4.31 -1.92 -2.92
CA ARG A 47 4.91 -1.34 -4.12
C ARG A 47 5.99 -0.33 -3.77
N HIS A 48 5.70 0.61 -2.86
CA HIS A 48 6.68 1.62 -2.45
C HIS A 48 7.93 1.00 -1.81
N LEU A 49 7.76 0.02 -0.92
CA LEU A 49 8.89 -0.71 -0.33
C LEU A 49 9.70 -1.46 -1.38
N ARG A 50 9.02 -2.10 -2.33
CA ARG A 50 9.68 -2.81 -3.44
C ARG A 50 10.45 -1.86 -4.35
N ASP A 51 9.86 -0.74 -4.74
CA ASP A 51 10.48 0.27 -5.60
C ASP A 51 11.74 0.85 -4.93
N ARG A 52 11.74 1.07 -3.61
CA ARG A 52 12.92 1.51 -2.84
C ARG A 52 14.04 0.46 -2.80
N VAL A 53 13.68 -0.82 -2.73
CA VAL A 53 14.66 -1.93 -2.78
C VAL A 53 15.24 -2.07 -4.19
N GLU A 54 14.41 -1.96 -5.23
CA GLU A 54 14.84 -2.07 -6.64
C GLU A 54 15.62 -0.84 -7.12
N SER A 55 15.33 0.35 -6.58
CA SER A 55 16.01 1.61 -6.92
C SER A 55 17.32 1.85 -6.16
N GLY A 56 17.71 0.95 -5.24
CA GLY A 56 18.98 1.04 -4.50
C GLY A 56 19.04 2.14 -3.44
N GLU A 57 18.01 2.97 -3.27
CA GLU A 57 17.99 4.09 -2.32
C GLU A 57 18.19 3.65 -0.85
N GLY A 58 17.87 2.39 -0.52
CA GLY A 58 18.14 1.82 0.81
C GLY A 58 19.62 1.51 1.09
N ALA A 59 20.48 1.45 0.05
CA ALA A 59 21.92 1.26 0.18
C ALA A 59 22.67 2.61 0.25
N ASP A 60 22.17 3.63 -0.44
CA ASP A 60 22.76 4.97 -0.50
C ASP A 60 22.67 5.72 0.86
N GLU A 61 21.58 5.56 1.61
CA GLU A 61 21.48 6.12 2.97
C GLU A 61 22.47 5.46 3.96
N ALA A 62 22.74 4.16 3.80
CA ALA A 62 23.66 3.43 4.67
C ALA A 62 25.14 3.75 4.38
N GLU A 63 25.52 3.93 3.11
CA GLU A 63 26.87 4.37 2.72
C GLU A 63 27.12 5.86 3.06
N SER A 64 26.09 6.72 2.93
CA SER A 64 26.19 8.14 3.31
C SER A 64 26.41 8.31 4.83
N LEU A 65 25.68 7.57 5.67
CA LEU A 65 25.89 7.57 7.12
C LEU A 65 27.26 6.99 7.54
N HIS A 66 27.78 6.01 6.79
CA HIS A 66 29.12 5.46 7.01
C HIS A 66 30.23 6.46 6.63
N SER A 67 30.05 7.21 5.54
CA SER A 67 30.97 8.25 5.09
C SER A 67 31.02 9.46 6.05
N MET A 68 29.87 9.87 6.58
CA MET A 68 29.80 10.96 7.59
C MET A 68 30.42 10.56 8.94
N GLY A 69 30.36 9.29 9.33
CA GLY A 69 30.98 8.78 10.56
C GLY A 69 32.51 8.80 10.55
N SER A 70 33.14 8.75 9.37
CA SER A 70 34.61 8.79 9.23
C SER A 70 35.19 10.20 9.23
N GLN A 71 34.39 11.26 9.04
CA GLN A 71 34.87 12.65 9.04
C GLN A 71 34.89 13.32 10.41
N ILE A 72 34.36 12.69 11.47
CA ILE A 72 34.28 13.28 12.82
C ILE A 72 35.49 12.91 13.71
N VAL A 73 36.40 12.06 13.24
CA VAL A 73 37.65 11.73 13.97
C VAL A 73 38.85 12.39 13.29
N LEU A 74 38.99 13.70 13.46
CA LEU A 74 40.26 14.44 13.36
C LEU A 74 40.31 15.53 14.42
#